data_AF-A0A820V6X3-F1
#
_entry.id   AF-A0A820V6X3-F1
#
_cell.length_a   1.000
_cell.length_b   1.000
_cell.length_c   1.000
_cell.angle_alpha   90.00
_cell.angle_beta   90.00
_cell.angle_gamma   90.00
#
_symmetry.space_group_name_H-M   'P 1'
#
loop_
_entity.id
_entity.type
_entity.pdbx_description
1 polymer ?
#
loop_
_entity_poly.entity_id
_entity_poly.type
_entity_poly.pdbx_seq_one_letter_code
_entity_poly.pdbx_strand_id
1 'polypeptide(L)'
;CIEDQLKLKNDDFKSDSDLSTACSILQKQIEIIQGCTDNIIIPSKYQQLDNSSQSLKQSLGECFICLNEEKQLACMPCGHLCACVPCGYAIHSCPICRQKIQSFTRISS
;
A
#
# COMPACT_ATOMS: atom_id res chain seq x y z
N CYS A 1 19.47 3.63 26.05
CA CYS A 1 19.59 2.24 25.57
C CYS A 1 18.49 2.02 24.53
N ILE A 2 18.70 1.20 23.50
CA ILE A 2 17.67 0.92 22.45
C ILE A 2 16.37 0.37 23.07
N GLU A 3 16.46 -0.18 24.28
CA GLU A 3 15.36 -0.73 25.08
C GLU A 3 14.31 0.31 25.53
N ASP A 4 14.61 1.61 25.54
CA ASP A 4 13.63 2.62 25.97
C ASP A 4 12.71 3.13 24.84
N GLN A 5 13.02 2.85 23.56
CA GLN A 5 12.16 3.23 22.43
C GLN A 5 11.15 2.15 22.02
N LEU A 6 11.24 0.96 22.61
CA LEU A 6 10.30 -0.15 22.39
C LEU A 6 9.18 -0.23 23.44
N LYS A 7 9.13 0.72 24.40
CA LYS A 7 7.98 0.86 25.29
C LYS A 7 6.82 1.49 24.52
N LEU A 8 6.19 0.70 23.65
CA LEU A 8 4.82 0.91 23.18
C LEU A 8 3.92 0.91 24.42
N LYS A 9 3.68 2.10 24.98
CA LYS A 9 2.73 2.28 26.06
C LYS A 9 1.33 2.34 25.46
N ASN A 10 0.49 1.50 26.03
CA ASN A 10 -0.95 1.32 25.83
C ASN A 10 -1.24 0.14 24.91
N ASP A 11 -1.46 -1.01 25.54
CA ASP A 11 -2.25 -2.08 24.96
C ASP A 11 -3.53 -1.44 24.40
N ASP A 12 -3.84 -1.67 23.12
CA ASP A 12 -5.00 -1.07 22.42
C ASP A 12 -6.36 -1.41 23.09
N PHE A 13 -6.34 -2.26 24.11
CA PHE A 13 -7.49 -2.81 24.83
C PHE A 13 -7.36 -2.53 26.33
N LYS A 14 -8.43 -1.98 26.92
CA LYS A 14 -8.46 -1.65 28.36
C LYS A 14 -8.66 -2.89 29.24
N SER A 15 -9.05 -4.03 28.65
CA SER A 15 -9.34 -5.28 29.35
C SER A 15 -9.27 -6.50 28.41
N ASP A 16 -9.10 -7.69 28.98
CA ASP A 16 -9.16 -8.97 28.24
C ASP A 16 -10.53 -9.19 27.55
N SER A 17 -11.59 -8.60 28.11
CA SER A 17 -12.92 -8.60 27.47
C SER A 17 -12.97 -7.74 26.20
N ASP A 18 -12.24 -6.63 26.16
CA ASP A 18 -12.15 -5.79 24.97
C ASP A 18 -11.38 -6.51 23.86
N LEU A 19 -10.29 -7.19 24.22
CA LEU A 19 -9.53 -8.04 23.30
C LEU A 19 -10.39 -9.19 22.74
N SER A 20 -11.11 -9.91 23.61
CA SER A 20 -12.01 -11.00 23.20
C SER A 20 -13.13 -10.52 22.26
N THR A 21 -13.70 -9.34 22.56
CA THR A 21 -14.70 -8.70 21.71
C THR A 21 -14.09 -8.32 20.35
N ALA A 22 -12.89 -7.74 20.33
CA ALA A 22 -12.20 -7.38 19.10
C ALA A 22 -11.89 -8.63 18.24
N CYS A 23 -11.37 -9.70 18.85
CA CYS A 23 -11.14 -10.98 18.15
C CYS A 23 -12.44 -11.53 17.54
N SER A 24 -13.54 -11.48 18.28
CA SER A 24 -14.85 -11.94 17.80
C SER A 24 -15.37 -11.11 16.62
N ILE A 25 -15.16 -9.78 16.68
CA ILE A 25 -15.53 -8.87 15.58
C ILE A 25 -14.69 -9.18 14.34
N LEU A 26 -13.38 -9.30 14.48
CA LEU A 26 -12.47 -9.60 13.38
C LEU A 26 -12.79 -10.95 12.75
N GLN A 27 -13.09 -11.97 13.56
CA GLN A 27 -13.46 -13.29 13.06
C GLN A 27 -14.75 -13.25 12.24
N LYS A 28 -15.79 -12.54 12.71
CA LYS A 28 -17.03 -12.34 11.95
C LYS A 28 -16.82 -11.51 10.68
N GLN A 29 -15.95 -10.52 10.71
CA GLN A 29 -15.61 -9.73 9.53
C GLN A 29 -14.94 -10.58 8.44
N ILE A 30 -14.07 -11.52 8.82
CA ILE A 30 -13.43 -12.46 7.89
C ILE A 30 -14.47 -13.34 7.17
N GLU A 31 -15.48 -13.83 7.89
CA GLU A 31 -16.55 -14.66 7.34
C GLU A 31 -17.45 -13.89 6.35
N ILE A 32 -17.77 -12.62 6.65
CA ILE A 32 -18.64 -11.78 5.80
C ILE A 32 -17.92 -11.33 4.52
N ILE A 33 -16.62 -11.03 4.61
CA ILE A 33 -15.82 -10.47 3.49
C ILE A 33 -15.32 -11.58 2.54
N GLN A 34 -15.67 -12.85 2.78
CA GLN A 34 -15.14 -14.01 2.06
C GLN A 34 -13.61 -14.03 2.00
N GLY A 35 -12.92 -13.52 3.03
CA GLY A 35 -11.47 -13.62 3.22
C GLY A 35 -10.58 -13.55 1.96
N CYS A 36 -10.97 -12.82 0.90
CA CYS A 36 -10.23 -12.82 -0.34
C CYS A 36 -8.97 -11.97 -0.12
N THR A 37 -7.88 -12.67 0.17
CA THR A 37 -6.54 -12.09 0.33
C THR A 37 -6.05 -11.40 -0.94
N ASP A 38 -6.73 -11.62 -2.07
CA ASP A 38 -6.45 -11.04 -3.38
C ASP A 38 -6.41 -9.51 -3.38
N ASN A 39 -7.09 -8.85 -2.43
CA ASN A 39 -7.09 -7.39 -2.28
C ASN A 39 -6.19 -6.89 -1.15
N ILE A 40 -5.47 -7.77 -0.44
CA ILE A 40 -4.55 -7.40 0.63
C ILE A 40 -3.17 -7.18 0.02
N ILE A 41 -2.81 -5.91 -0.18
CA ILE A 41 -1.45 -5.54 -0.57
C ILE A 41 -0.54 -5.66 0.66
N ILE A 42 0.18 -6.77 0.78
CA ILE A 42 1.23 -6.93 1.80
C ILE A 42 2.45 -6.10 1.36
N PRO A 43 2.87 -5.08 2.13
CA PRO A 43 4.06 -4.30 1.79
C PRO A 43 5.29 -5.22 1.75
N SER A 44 6.09 -5.10 0.70
CA SER A 44 7.23 -5.99 0.38
C SER A 44 8.24 -6.17 1.53
N LYS A 45 8.25 -5.28 2.53
CA LYS A 45 9.08 -5.41 3.74
C LYS A 45 8.71 -6.63 4.63
N TYR A 46 7.52 -7.21 4.46
CA TYR A 46 7.05 -8.38 5.22
C TYR A 46 7.02 -9.69 4.41
N GLN A 47 7.51 -9.67 3.18
CA GLN A 47 7.39 -10.78 2.22
C GLN A 47 8.63 -11.71 2.21
N GLN A 48 9.64 -11.45 3.04
CA GLN A 48 10.89 -12.21 3.02
C GLN A 48 10.81 -13.48 3.88
N LEU A 49 10.13 -14.51 3.35
CA LEU A 49 10.34 -15.90 3.76
C LEU A 49 10.45 -16.89 2.59
N ASP A 50 10.29 -16.47 1.34
CA ASP A 50 10.58 -17.31 0.18
C ASP A 50 11.63 -16.68 -0.76
N ASN A 51 12.80 -17.32 -0.73
CA ASN A 51 13.97 -17.00 -1.51
C ASN A 51 13.76 -17.43 -2.97
N SER A 52 13.38 -16.52 -3.86
CA SER A 52 13.58 -16.65 -5.31
C SER A 52 13.42 -15.29 -6.01
N SER A 53 14.54 -14.59 -6.21
CA SER A 53 14.89 -13.82 -7.41
C SER A 53 13.75 -13.21 -8.25
N GLN A 54 12.78 -12.53 -7.65
CA GLN A 54 11.84 -11.71 -8.42
C GLN A 54 12.52 -10.35 -8.66
N SER A 55 13.23 -10.31 -9.77
CA SER A 55 13.58 -9.08 -10.50
C SER A 55 12.49 -8.04 -10.29
N LEU A 56 12.88 -6.85 -9.82
CA LEU A 56 12.08 -5.63 -9.65
C LEU A 56 11.43 -5.19 -10.97
N LYS A 57 10.56 -6.02 -11.54
CA LYS A 57 9.54 -5.59 -12.49
C LYS A 57 8.48 -4.89 -11.65
N GLN A 58 8.82 -3.70 -11.16
CA GLN A 58 7.82 -2.69 -10.85
C GLN A 58 7.18 -2.36 -12.19
N SER A 59 6.25 -3.22 -12.55
CA SER A 59 5.77 -3.43 -13.90
C SER A 59 5.21 -2.12 -14.42
N LEU A 60 5.54 -1.83 -15.68
CA LEU A 60 4.85 -0.91 -16.57
C LEU A 60 3.36 -1.29 -16.77
N GLY A 61 2.69 -1.81 -15.73
CA GLY A 61 1.31 -2.28 -15.78
C GLY A 61 0.31 -1.14 -15.65
N GLU A 62 -0.92 -1.49 -15.26
CA GLU A 62 -2.07 -0.60 -15.23
C GLU A 62 -1.95 0.54 -14.20
N CYS A 63 -2.62 1.65 -14.49
CA CYS A 63 -2.73 2.85 -13.68
C CYS A 63 -3.36 2.53 -12.32
N PHE A 64 -2.75 2.97 -11.22
CA PHE A 64 -3.27 2.70 -9.87
C PHE A 64 -4.61 3.39 -9.56
N ILE A 65 -5.07 4.28 -10.45
CA ILE A 65 -6.26 5.09 -10.23
C ILE A 65 -7.45 4.50 -10.98
N CYS A 66 -7.31 4.21 -12.27
CA CYS A 66 -8.39 3.65 -13.09
C CYS A 66 -8.31 2.13 -13.28
N LEU A 67 -7.15 1.51 -13.02
CA LEU A 67 -6.89 0.08 -13.25
C LEU A 67 -7.30 -0.39 -14.66
N ASN A 68 -7.17 0.49 -15.65
CA ASN A 68 -7.64 0.24 -17.03
C ASN A 68 -6.58 0.57 -18.08
N GLU A 69 -5.89 1.69 -17.93
CA GLU A 69 -4.85 2.13 -18.87
C GLU A 69 -3.45 1.91 -18.29
N GLU A 70 -2.45 1.77 -19.16
CA GLU A 70 -1.05 1.65 -18.73
C GLU A 70 -0.53 2.91 -18.04
N LYS A 71 0.40 2.72 -17.10
CA LYS A 71 1.10 3.82 -16.46
C LYS A 71 2.03 4.52 -17.45
N GLN A 72 1.87 5.84 -17.57
CA GLN A 72 2.67 6.69 -18.46
C GLN A 72 3.27 7.91 -17.76
N LEU A 73 2.86 8.21 -16.52
CA LEU A 73 3.28 9.41 -15.80
C LEU A 73 4.02 9.05 -14.51
N ALA A 74 5.26 9.54 -14.40
CA ALA A 74 6.05 9.55 -13.18
C ALA A 74 5.86 10.88 -12.42
N CYS A 75 5.54 10.79 -11.13
CA CYS A 75 5.38 11.96 -10.26
C CYS A 75 6.73 12.58 -9.90
N MET A 76 6.93 13.87 -10.11
CA MET A 76 8.13 14.58 -9.65
C MET A 76 7.86 15.37 -8.36
N PRO A 77 8.81 15.41 -7.41
CA PRO A 77 10.18 14.90 -7.52
C PRO A 77 10.39 13.46 -7.03
N CYS A 78 9.35 12.74 -6.59
CA CYS A 78 9.52 11.42 -5.98
C CYS A 78 9.82 10.27 -6.96
N GLY A 79 9.63 10.48 -8.27
CA GLY A 79 9.96 9.54 -9.34
C GLY A 79 9.00 8.36 -9.53
N HIS A 80 7.93 8.26 -8.74
CA HIS A 80 7.02 7.11 -8.79
C HIS A 80 6.14 7.12 -10.04
N LEU A 81 6.31 6.11 -10.91
CA LEU A 81 5.44 5.82 -12.06
C LEU A 81 4.14 5.16 -11.56
N CYS A 82 3.02 5.87 -11.64
CA CYS A 82 1.78 5.41 -10.99
C CYS A 82 0.46 5.73 -11.71
N ALA A 83 0.45 6.64 -12.70
CA ALA A 83 -0.77 7.07 -13.36
C ALA A 83 -0.68 6.99 -14.89
N CYS A 84 -1.82 6.78 -15.55
CA CYS A 84 -1.99 7.08 -16.98
C CYS A 84 -2.16 8.58 -17.20
N VAL A 85 -2.11 9.04 -18.46
CA VAL A 85 -2.23 10.46 -18.79
C VAL A 85 -3.55 11.08 -18.31
N PRO A 86 -4.74 10.49 -18.56
CA PRO A 86 -6.01 11.03 -18.07
C PRO A 86 -6.07 11.19 -16.56
N CYS A 87 -5.66 10.16 -15.81
CA CYS A 87 -5.73 10.20 -14.34
C CYS A 87 -4.71 11.16 -13.73
N GLY A 88 -3.60 11.46 -14.41
CA GLY A 88 -2.61 12.43 -13.94
C GLY A 88 -3.18 13.83 -13.71
N TYR A 89 -4.18 14.24 -14.48
CA TYR A 89 -4.83 15.55 -14.33
C TYR A 89 -5.66 15.69 -13.04
N ALA A 90 -6.08 14.56 -12.45
CA ALA A 90 -6.98 14.55 -11.30
C ALA A 90 -6.25 14.50 -9.95
N ILE A 91 -4.91 14.40 -9.94
CA ILE A 91 -4.13 14.16 -8.72
C ILE A 91 -3.08 15.26 -8.47
N HIS A 92 -2.89 15.60 -7.19
CA HIS A 92 -1.90 16.59 -6.73
C HIS A 92 -0.86 16.00 -5.76
N SER A 93 -1.04 14.76 -5.34
CA SER A 93 -0.13 14.03 -4.45
C SER A 93 0.08 12.63 -5.00
N CYS A 94 1.31 12.13 -4.89
CA CYS A 94 1.67 10.80 -5.40
C CYS A 94 0.87 9.72 -4.66
N PRO A 95 0.12 8.83 -5.34
CA PRO A 95 -0.63 7.75 -4.70
C PRO A 95 0.24 6.76 -3.90
N ILE A 96 1.51 6.62 -4.26
CA ILE A 96 2.44 5.67 -3.63
C ILE A 96 3.03 6.22 -2.33
N CYS A 97 3.60 7.42 -2.38
CA CYS A 97 4.35 8.00 -1.26
C CYS A 97 3.70 9.24 -0.63
N ARG A 98 2.54 9.66 -1.13
CA ARG A 98 1.76 10.84 -0.69
C ARG A 98 2.47 12.19 -0.83
N GLN A 99 3.68 12.20 -1.40
CA GLN A 99 4.43 13.43 -1.65
C GLN A 99 3.72 14.32 -2.68
N LYS A 100 3.69 15.64 -2.42
CA LYS A 100 3.11 16.63 -3.32
C LYS A 100 3.78 16.59 -4.69
N ILE A 101 2.97 16.55 -5.75
CA ILE A 101 3.43 16.50 -7.14
C ILE A 101 3.71 17.93 -7.61
N GLN A 102 4.91 18.15 -8.13
CA GLN A 102 5.31 19.43 -8.73
C GLN A 102 5.14 19.39 -10.25
N SER A 103 5.45 18.26 -10.87
CA SER A 103 5.28 18.03 -12.30
C SER A 103 5.18 16.53 -12.58
N PHE A 104 4.78 16.18 -13.80
CA PHE A 104 4.81 14.81 -14.28
C PHE A 104 5.83 14.67 -15.40
N THR A 105 6.59 13.58 -15.36
CA THR A 105 7.43 13.15 -16.49
C THR A 105 6.71 12.03 -17.21
N ARG A 106 6.46 12.22 -18.52
CA ARG A 106 5.86 11.17 -19.35
C ARG A 106 6.93 10.16 -19.74
N ILE A 107 6.64 8.89 -19.47
CA ILE A 107 7.47 7.75 -19.85
C ILE A 107 6.75 7.03 -20.99
N SER A 108 7.43 6.88 -22.12
CA SER A 108 6.99 6.11 -23.27
C SER A 108 8.06 5.07 -23.57
N SER A 109 7.68 3.80 -23.53
CA SER A 109 8.49 2.66 -24.01
C SER A 109 8.40 2.51 -25.51
#